data_AF-A0A3B8WES3-F1
#
_entry.id   AF-A0A3B8WES3-F1
#
_cell.length_a   1.000
_cell.length_b   1.000
_cell.length_c   1.000
_cell.angle_alpha   90.00
_cell.angle_beta   90.00
_cell.angle_gamma   90.00
#
_symmetry.space_group_name_H-M   'P 1'
#
loop_
_entity.id
_entity.type
_entity.pdbx_description
1 polymer ?
#
loop_
_entity_poly.entity_id
_entity_poly.type
_entity_poly.pdbx_seq_one_letter_code
_entity_poly.pdbx_strand_id
1 'polypeptide(L)'
;AEGQANANEPVAVIEPANEQDMKTLRQLYLAGSDREALVIHLNTLLETAGWRRDKTVVRLDRPADRQYQVALDDGNISIQDIERNPDGTTVRRTLSLSVFGVNPQLRWDCEPVVGACWIYDPRDGSRLFQLAENRDRARDIARTLGRLIRNLQQGSS
;
A
#
# COMPACT_ATOMS: atom_id res chain seq x y z
N ALA A 1 2.20 -24.15 -56.25
CA ALA A 1 1.86 -24.40 -54.85
C ALA A 1 2.90 -23.70 -54.00
N GLU A 2 2.62 -22.49 -53.48
CA GLU A 2 3.48 -21.85 -52.47
C GLU A 2 2.56 -21.10 -51.49
N GLY A 3 2.65 -21.51 -50.22
CA GLY A 3 1.73 -21.19 -49.15
C GLY A 3 1.96 -19.80 -48.54
N GLN A 4 0.85 -19.17 -48.17
CA GLN A 4 0.78 -17.94 -47.40
C GLN A 4 1.20 -18.20 -45.95
N ALA A 5 2.27 -17.56 -45.49
CA ALA A 5 2.58 -17.43 -44.07
C ALA A 5 2.09 -16.06 -43.58
N ASN A 6 0.85 -15.99 -43.11
CA ASN A 6 0.38 -14.87 -42.29
C ASN A 6 1.02 -15.03 -40.90
N ALA A 7 2.10 -14.30 -40.65
CA ALA A 7 2.68 -14.17 -39.32
C ALA A 7 1.74 -13.29 -38.48
N ASN A 8 0.95 -13.94 -37.63
CA ASN A 8 0.12 -13.27 -36.65
C ASN A 8 1.05 -12.61 -35.61
N GLU A 9 1.24 -11.29 -35.72
CA GLU A 9 1.98 -10.51 -34.73
C GLU A 9 1.36 -10.72 -33.34
N PRO A 10 2.17 -10.96 -32.29
CA PRO A 10 1.64 -11.11 -30.95
C PRO A 10 1.07 -9.75 -30.50
N VAL A 11 -0.25 -9.63 -30.51
CA VAL A 11 -0.96 -8.53 -29.88
C VAL A 11 -0.61 -8.58 -28.38
N ALA A 12 0.13 -7.58 -27.91
CA ALA A 12 0.38 -7.41 -26.49
C ALA A 12 -0.97 -7.19 -25.80
N VAL A 13 -1.47 -8.24 -25.15
CA VAL A 13 -2.62 -8.12 -24.25
C VAL A 13 -2.12 -7.37 -23.02
N ILE A 14 -2.47 -6.09 -22.93
CA ILE A 14 -2.32 -5.33 -21.69
C ILE A 14 -3.40 -5.88 -20.76
N GLU A 15 -3.04 -6.86 -19.93
CA GLU A 15 -3.90 -7.26 -18.83
C GLU A 15 -4.08 -6.03 -17.92
N PRO A 16 -5.32 -5.57 -17.65
CA PRO A 16 -5.53 -4.54 -16.65
C PRO A 16 -4.95 -5.07 -15.35
N ALA A 17 -4.07 -4.28 -14.74
CA ALA A 17 -3.16 -4.72 -13.69
C ALA A 17 -3.87 -5.05 -12.37
N ASN A 18 -4.73 -6.08 -12.31
CA ASN A 18 -5.53 -6.43 -11.13
C ASN A 18 -6.10 -5.18 -10.40
N GLU A 19 -6.47 -4.15 -11.17
CA GLU A 19 -7.13 -2.99 -10.61
C GLU A 19 -8.54 -3.45 -10.30
N GLN A 20 -8.78 -3.87 -9.06
CA GLN A 20 -10.14 -4.06 -8.56
C GLN A 20 -10.90 -2.77 -8.89
N ASP A 21 -11.92 -2.93 -9.73
CA ASP A 21 -12.83 -1.86 -10.13
C ASP A 21 -13.29 -1.13 -8.85
N MET A 22 -13.22 0.20 -8.86
CA MET A 22 -13.65 1.01 -7.72
C MET A 22 -15.07 0.69 -7.29
N LYS A 23 -15.95 0.33 -8.24
CA LYS A 23 -17.31 -0.12 -7.94
C LYS A 23 -17.32 -1.39 -7.10
N THR A 24 -16.52 -2.39 -7.47
CA THR A 24 -16.39 -3.64 -6.71
C THR A 24 -15.78 -3.39 -5.33
N LEU A 25 -14.76 -2.52 -5.24
CA LEU A 25 -14.11 -2.20 -3.97
C LEU A 25 -15.07 -1.49 -3.01
N ARG A 26 -15.85 -0.52 -3.49
CA ARG A 26 -16.90 0.14 -2.70
C ARG A 26 -17.95 -0.85 -2.21
N GLN A 27 -18.39 -1.77 -3.06
CA GLN A 27 -19.36 -2.80 -2.67
C GLN A 27 -18.78 -3.74 -1.61
N LEU A 28 -17.53 -4.18 -1.77
CA LEU A 28 -16.86 -5.08 -0.82
C LEU A 28 -16.79 -4.47 0.58
N TYR A 29 -16.49 -3.18 0.67
CA TYR A 29 -16.33 -2.46 1.94
C TYR A 29 -17.56 -1.67 2.38
N LEU A 30 -18.66 -1.73 1.63
CA LEU A 30 -19.87 -0.92 1.88
C LEU A 30 -19.58 0.59 2.00
N ALA A 31 -18.61 1.07 1.23
CA ALA A 31 -18.14 2.46 1.28
C ALA A 31 -19.03 3.40 0.43
N GLY A 32 -19.30 4.59 0.95
CA GLY A 32 -20.06 5.63 0.28
C GLY A 32 -19.27 6.38 -0.80
N SER A 33 -17.94 6.28 -0.78
CA SER A 33 -17.03 7.00 -1.68
C SER A 33 -15.85 6.13 -2.10
N ASP A 34 -15.20 6.47 -3.22
CA ASP A 34 -13.99 5.79 -3.68
C ASP A 34 -12.85 6.00 -2.69
N ARG A 35 -12.78 7.20 -2.09
CA ARG A 35 -11.83 7.55 -1.02
C ARG A 35 -11.96 6.64 0.18
N GLU A 36 -13.18 6.50 0.68
CA GLU A 36 -13.48 5.66 1.83
C GLU A 36 -13.12 4.20 1.55
N ALA A 37 -13.49 3.67 0.37
CA ALA A 37 -13.12 2.31 -0.01
C ALA A 37 -11.60 2.10 -0.05
N LEU A 38 -10.85 3.05 -0.62
CA LEU A 38 -9.39 2.97 -0.70
C LEU A 38 -8.73 3.06 0.69
N VAL A 39 -9.26 3.91 1.59
CA VAL A 39 -8.76 4.02 2.97
C VAL A 39 -9.02 2.74 3.75
N ILE A 40 -10.22 2.18 3.65
CA ILE A 40 -10.55 0.90 4.31
C ILE A 40 -9.66 -0.21 3.76
N HIS A 41 -9.55 -0.32 2.43
CA HIS A 41 -8.71 -1.34 1.79
C HIS A 41 -7.25 -1.22 2.21
N LEU A 42 -6.69 -0.01 2.20
CA LEU A 42 -5.32 0.26 2.63
C LEU A 42 -5.09 -0.19 4.08
N ASN A 43 -6.03 0.12 4.99
CA ASN A 43 -5.92 -0.31 6.38
C ASN A 43 -6.04 -1.82 6.55
N THR A 44 -6.90 -2.51 5.77
CA THR A 44 -6.96 -3.98 5.75
C THR A 44 -5.62 -4.59 5.35
N LEU A 45 -4.96 -4.02 4.33
CA LEU A 45 -3.63 -4.48 3.92
C LEU A 45 -2.59 -4.23 5.02
N LEU A 46 -2.58 -3.04 5.61
CA LEU A 46 -1.63 -2.64 6.66
C LEU A 46 -1.77 -3.46 7.95
N GLU A 47 -2.99 -3.85 8.33
CA GLU A 47 -3.26 -4.66 9.52
C GLU A 47 -2.47 -5.97 9.52
N THR A 48 -2.37 -6.61 8.35
CA THR A 48 -1.65 -7.88 8.19
C THR A 48 -0.16 -7.70 7.84
N ALA A 49 0.27 -6.49 7.49
CA ALA A 49 1.62 -6.19 6.99
C ALA A 49 2.63 -5.80 8.07
N GLY A 50 2.23 -5.77 9.35
CA GLY A 50 3.06 -5.32 10.46
C GLY A 50 4.41 -6.05 10.57
N TRP A 51 5.46 -5.29 10.84
CA TRP A 51 6.84 -5.78 10.94
C TRP A 51 7.16 -6.26 12.37
N ARG A 52 7.99 -7.30 12.49
CA ARG A 52 8.43 -7.87 13.77
C ARG A 52 9.97 -7.95 13.81
N ARG A 53 10.56 -7.64 14.97
CA ARG A 53 11.99 -7.79 15.24
C ARG A 53 12.38 -9.26 15.24
N ASP A 54 11.62 -10.06 15.98
CA ASP A 54 11.73 -11.52 15.95
C ASP A 54 10.84 -12.10 14.85
N LYS A 55 11.49 -12.71 13.86
CA LYS A 55 10.85 -13.34 12.70
C LYS A 55 10.71 -14.85 12.86
N THR A 56 11.36 -15.43 13.86
CA THR A 56 11.39 -16.88 14.07
C THR A 56 10.14 -17.36 14.79
N VAL A 57 9.54 -16.53 15.65
CA VAL A 57 8.33 -16.86 16.40
C VAL A 57 7.19 -15.90 16.07
N VAL A 58 6.28 -16.33 15.19
CA VAL A 58 5.06 -15.57 14.91
C VAL A 58 3.98 -15.93 15.93
N ARG A 59 3.87 -15.10 16.96
CA ARG A 59 2.78 -15.12 17.94
C ARG A 59 1.57 -14.40 17.33
N LEU A 60 0.59 -15.16 16.83
CA LEU A 60 -0.64 -14.58 16.24
C LEU A 60 -1.48 -13.82 17.29
N ASP A 61 -1.34 -14.15 18.56
CA ASP A 61 -1.94 -13.47 19.71
C ASP A 61 -1.25 -12.13 20.04
N ARG A 62 -0.11 -11.83 19.41
CA ARG A 62 0.66 -10.61 19.66
C ARG A 62 0.66 -9.69 18.44
N PRO A 63 0.24 -8.41 18.60
CA PRO A 63 0.42 -7.40 17.57
C PRO A 63 1.88 -7.30 17.13
N ALA A 64 2.09 -6.89 15.88
CA ALA A 64 3.42 -6.69 15.35
C ALA A 64 4.17 -5.57 16.10
N ASP A 65 5.50 -5.55 15.98
CA ASP A 65 6.34 -4.54 16.65
C ASP A 65 6.23 -3.16 16.00
N ARG A 66 5.86 -3.11 14.72
CA ARG A 66 5.54 -1.87 14.02
C ARG A 66 4.32 -2.08 13.13
N GLN A 67 3.34 -1.19 13.26
CA GLN A 67 2.08 -1.20 12.51
C GLN A 67 1.73 0.22 12.07
N TYR A 68 0.84 0.31 11.07
CA TYR A 68 0.41 1.59 10.53
C TYR A 68 -1.10 1.67 10.43
N GLN A 69 -1.62 2.87 10.61
CA GLN A 69 -3.01 3.23 10.31
C GLN A 69 -3.03 4.47 9.43
N VAL A 70 -3.99 4.52 8.53
CA VAL A 70 -4.17 5.64 7.60
C VAL A 70 -5.57 6.22 7.79
N ALA A 71 -5.64 7.54 7.84
CA ALA A 71 -6.88 8.32 7.80
C ALA A 71 -6.74 9.48 6.80
N LEU A 72 -7.86 10.13 6.50
CA LEU A 72 -7.87 11.39 5.75
C LEU A 72 -8.05 12.54 6.74
N ASP A 73 -7.31 13.62 6.50
CA ASP A 73 -7.34 14.83 7.32
C ASP A 73 -7.19 16.06 6.41
N ASP A 74 -8.27 16.82 6.21
CA ASP A 74 -8.32 18.02 5.36
C ASP A 74 -7.67 17.85 3.98
N GLY A 75 -7.98 16.74 3.29
CA GLY A 75 -7.46 16.44 1.95
C GLY A 75 -6.01 15.91 1.94
N ASN A 76 -5.38 15.77 3.11
CA ASN A 76 -4.11 15.08 3.30
C ASN A 76 -4.33 13.65 3.80
N ILE A 77 -3.28 12.85 3.73
CA ILE A 77 -3.26 11.50 4.30
C ILE A 77 -2.55 11.58 5.65
N SER A 78 -3.27 11.26 6.72
CA SER A 78 -2.72 11.13 8.07
C SER A 78 -2.27 9.69 8.29
N ILE A 79 -1.00 9.51 8.59
CA ILE A 79 -0.35 8.21 8.78
C ILE A 79 0.09 8.10 10.22
N GLN A 80 -0.45 7.13 10.95
CA GLN A 80 -0.01 6.82 12.31
C GLN A 80 0.93 5.61 12.30
N ASP A 81 2.19 5.83 12.68
CA ASP A 81 3.19 4.80 12.98
C ASP A 81 3.06 4.38 14.45
N ILE A 82 2.77 3.11 14.68
CA ILE A 82 2.61 2.51 16.00
C ILE A 82 3.77 1.54 16.21
N GLU A 83 4.73 1.93 17.04
CA GLU A 83 5.91 1.13 17.35
C GLU A 83 5.85 0.63 18.79
N ARG A 84 5.97 -0.68 18.96
CA ARG A 84 6.18 -1.32 20.24
C ARG A 84 7.67 -1.49 20.47
N ASN A 85 8.16 -1.04 21.62
CA ASN A 85 9.54 -1.20 22.03
C ASN A 85 9.77 -2.55 22.73
N PRO A 86 11.03 -3.02 22.82
CA PRO A 86 11.37 -4.25 23.54
C PRO A 86 10.98 -4.25 25.02
N ASP A 87 10.95 -3.07 25.65
CA ASP A 87 10.52 -2.87 27.03
C ASP A 87 8.99 -2.94 27.23
N GLY A 88 8.22 -3.15 26.15
CA GLY A 88 6.77 -3.25 26.16
C GLY A 88 6.04 -1.90 26.01
N THR A 89 6.76 -0.78 26.00
CA THR A 89 6.16 0.53 25.74
C THR A 89 5.71 0.66 24.29
N THR A 90 4.70 1.50 24.04
CA THR A 90 4.20 1.77 22.68
C THR A 90 4.32 3.26 22.39
N VAL A 91 4.98 3.59 21.28
CA VAL A 91 5.13 4.95 20.77
C VAL A 91 4.24 5.11 19.54
N ARG A 92 3.51 6.22 19.47
CA ARG A 92 2.70 6.59 18.30
C ARG A 92 3.24 7.87 17.71
N ARG A 93 3.46 7.88 16.40
CA ARG A 93 3.89 9.06 15.65
C ARG A 93 2.90 9.28 14.52
N THR A 94 2.46 10.52 14.35
CA THR A 94 1.57 10.88 13.25
C THR A 94 2.34 11.72 12.25
N LEU A 95 2.27 11.31 10.99
CA LEU A 95 2.81 12.04 9.83
C LEU A 95 1.65 12.49 8.95
N SER A 96 1.66 13.75 8.56
CA SER A 96 0.76 14.24 7.50
C SER A 96 1.47 14.23 6.16
N LEU A 97 0.87 13.53 5.20
CA LEU A 97 1.31 13.45 3.81
C LEU A 97 0.40 14.33 2.95
N SER A 98 0.93 15.49 2.55
CA SER A 98 0.27 16.30 1.53
C SER A 98 0.39 15.61 0.17
N VAL A 99 -0.73 15.54 -0.54
CA VAL A 99 -0.87 14.75 -1.77
C VAL A 99 -0.79 15.59 -3.03
N PHE A 100 -0.91 16.91 -2.96
CA PHE A 100 -0.84 17.74 -4.17
C PHE A 100 0.61 17.87 -4.66
N GLY A 101 0.82 17.61 -5.96
CA GLY A 101 2.14 17.68 -6.60
C GLY A 101 3.06 16.49 -6.33
N VAL A 102 2.62 15.46 -5.59
CA VAL A 102 3.42 14.24 -5.36
C VAL A 102 3.15 13.17 -6.42
N ASN A 103 4.13 12.33 -6.72
CA ASN A 103 3.97 11.24 -7.68
C ASN A 103 3.15 10.08 -7.06
N PRO A 104 1.98 9.70 -7.62
CA PRO A 104 1.18 8.58 -7.11
C PRO A 104 1.78 7.20 -7.42
N GLN A 105 2.87 7.10 -8.19
CA GLN A 105 3.61 5.84 -8.39
C GLN A 105 4.67 5.70 -7.30
N LEU A 106 4.26 5.17 -6.14
CA LEU A 106 5.16 5.01 -5.00
C LEU A 106 6.24 3.97 -5.29
N ARG A 107 7.47 4.33 -4.95
CA ARG A 107 8.59 3.38 -4.91
C ARG A 107 8.43 2.46 -3.70
N TRP A 108 8.80 1.21 -3.89
CA TRP A 108 8.88 0.22 -2.83
C TRP A 108 9.90 -0.85 -3.21
N ASP A 109 10.51 -1.46 -2.20
CA ASP A 109 11.45 -2.57 -2.35
C ASP A 109 11.41 -3.45 -1.10
N CYS A 110 12.01 -4.63 -1.19
CA CYS A 110 12.17 -5.54 -0.07
C CYS A 110 13.63 -5.92 0.05
N GLU A 111 14.10 -5.98 1.29
CA GLU A 111 15.45 -6.35 1.66
C GLU A 111 15.36 -7.66 2.47
N PRO A 112 15.47 -8.83 1.82
CA PRO A 112 15.26 -10.13 2.48
C PRO A 112 16.21 -10.37 3.64
N VAL A 113 17.44 -9.87 3.55
CA VAL A 113 18.47 -10.00 4.60
C VAL A 113 17.98 -9.35 5.90
N VAL A 114 17.36 -8.18 5.82
CA VAL A 114 16.75 -7.52 6.99
C VAL A 114 15.29 -7.90 7.19
N GLY A 115 14.76 -8.84 6.39
CA GLY A 115 13.39 -9.35 6.36
C GLY A 115 12.35 -8.25 6.53
N ALA A 116 12.45 -7.22 5.71
CA ALA A 116 11.50 -6.12 5.67
C ALA A 116 11.26 -5.65 4.24
N CYS A 117 10.07 -5.10 4.01
CA CYS A 117 9.78 -4.30 2.82
C CYS A 117 9.60 -2.83 3.21
N TRP A 118 9.96 -1.94 2.31
CA TRP A 118 9.85 -0.50 2.48
C TRP A 118 8.96 0.10 1.41
N ILE A 119 8.14 1.06 1.81
CA ILE A 119 7.47 1.98 0.90
C ILE A 119 8.04 3.36 1.17
N TYR A 120 8.43 4.08 0.12
CA TYR A 120 9.10 5.37 0.24
C TYR A 120 8.11 6.52 0.14
N ASP A 121 8.37 7.58 0.91
CA ASP A 121 7.61 8.84 0.84
C ASP A 121 7.82 9.47 -0.55
N PRO A 122 6.75 9.75 -1.31
CA PRO A 122 6.86 10.26 -2.67
C PRO A 122 7.36 11.72 -2.75
N ARG A 123 7.49 12.42 -1.61
CA ARG A 123 7.96 13.81 -1.54
C ARG A 123 9.49 13.91 -1.49
N ASP A 124 10.12 13.03 -0.72
CA ASP A 124 11.55 13.13 -0.39
C ASP A 124 12.33 11.81 -0.51
N GLY A 125 11.65 10.68 -0.74
CA GLY A 125 12.27 9.37 -0.85
C GLY A 125 12.69 8.74 0.49
N SER A 126 12.29 9.32 1.62
CA SER A 126 12.48 8.72 2.95
C SER A 126 11.60 7.48 3.14
N ARG A 127 11.84 6.69 4.19
CA ARG A 127 11.09 5.46 4.47
C ARG A 127 9.75 5.80 5.15
N LEU A 128 8.67 5.65 4.40
CA LEU A 128 7.30 5.92 4.88
C LEU A 128 6.75 4.74 5.70
N PHE A 129 6.86 3.52 5.16
CA PHE A 129 6.42 2.29 5.81
C PHE A 129 7.54 1.26 5.91
N GLN A 130 7.62 0.59 7.05
CA GLN A 130 8.40 -0.62 7.29
C GLN A 130 7.46 -1.81 7.49
N LEU A 131 7.43 -2.73 6.54
CA LEU A 131 6.53 -3.86 6.51
C LEU A 131 7.28 -5.17 6.71
N ALA A 132 6.56 -6.22 7.13
CA ALA A 132 7.09 -7.58 7.05
C ALA A 132 7.48 -7.93 5.61
N GLU A 133 8.46 -8.82 5.46
CA GLU A 133 8.92 -9.29 4.15
C GLU A 133 7.82 -10.07 3.42
N ASN A 134 7.10 -9.36 2.57
CA ASN A 134 6.07 -9.89 1.69
C ASN A 134 5.94 -8.95 0.49
N ARG A 135 6.52 -9.37 -0.65
CA ARG A 135 6.60 -8.53 -1.86
C ARG A 135 5.23 -8.18 -2.43
N ASP A 136 4.31 -9.14 -2.47
CA ASP A 136 2.96 -8.91 -3.00
C ASP A 136 2.21 -7.89 -2.14
N ARG A 137 2.28 -8.04 -0.81
CA ARG A 137 1.63 -7.11 0.10
C ARG A 137 2.24 -5.71 0.05
N ALA A 138 3.57 -5.59 -0.04
CA ALA A 138 4.22 -4.29 -0.21
C ALA A 138 3.80 -3.61 -1.51
N ARG A 139 3.73 -4.37 -2.61
CA ARG A 139 3.22 -3.89 -3.90
C ARG A 139 1.78 -3.38 -3.79
N ASP A 140 0.90 -4.16 -3.17
CA ASP A 140 -0.52 -3.86 -3.11
C ASP A 140 -0.80 -2.65 -2.21
N ILE A 141 -0.05 -2.49 -1.11
CA ILE A 141 -0.08 -1.29 -0.27
C ILE A 141 0.41 -0.07 -1.05
N ALA A 142 1.55 -0.16 -1.74
CA ALA A 142 2.09 0.94 -2.52
C ALA A 142 1.13 1.38 -3.64
N ARG A 143 0.52 0.42 -4.35
CA ARG A 143 -0.49 0.67 -5.38
C ARG A 143 -1.76 1.30 -4.81
N THR A 144 -2.27 0.79 -3.69
CA THR A 144 -3.48 1.30 -3.05
C THR A 144 -3.28 2.72 -2.53
N LEU A 145 -2.14 3.00 -1.88
CA LEU A 145 -1.77 4.34 -1.46
C LEU A 145 -1.62 5.29 -2.67
N GLY A 146 -1.02 4.81 -3.76
CA GLY A 146 -0.92 5.57 -5.02
C GLY A 146 -2.28 5.93 -5.63
N ARG A 147 -3.23 4.99 -5.61
CA ARG A 147 -4.63 5.24 -6.02
C ARG A 147 -5.31 6.26 -5.13
N LEU A 148 -5.12 6.17 -3.81
CA LEU A 148 -5.66 7.14 -2.86
C LEU A 148 -5.12 8.55 -3.12
N ILE A 149 -3.80 8.69 -3.29
CA ILE A 149 -3.16 9.96 -3.65
C ILE A 149 -3.77 10.53 -4.94
N ARG A 150 -3.87 9.71 -5.99
CA ARG A 150 -4.44 10.15 -7.27
C ARG A 150 -5.90 10.59 -7.16
N ASN A 151 -6.71 9.83 -6.42
CA ASN A 151 -8.12 10.14 -6.21
C ASN A 151 -8.30 11.48 -5.46
N LEU A 152 -7.47 11.74 -4.45
CA LEU A 152 -7.44 13.01 -3.73
C LEU A 152 -6.99 14.18 -4.63
N GLN A 153 -5.97 13.98 -5.46
CA GLN A 153 -5.49 14.99 -6.43
C GLN A 153 -6.55 15.37 -7.49
N GLN A 154 -7.36 14.41 -7.91
CA GLN A 154 -8.39 14.60 -8.94
C GLN A 154 -9.70 15.17 -8.40
N GLY A 155 -9.84 15.24 -7.07
CA GLY A 155 -11.09 15.68 -6.46
C GLY A 155 -12.24 14.67 -6.61
N SER A 156 -11.96 13.44 -7.05
CA SER A 156 -12.97 12.38 -7.21
C SER A 156 -13.51 11.96 -5.84
N SER A 157 -14.83 11.88 -5.69
CA SER A 157 -15.51 11.43 -4.47
C SER A 157 -15.94 9.98 -4.62
#